data_AF-D6RIP4-F1
#
_entry.id   AF-D6RIP4-F1
#
_cell.length_a   1.000
_cell.length_b   1.000
_cell.length_c   1.000
_cell.angle_alpha   90.00
_cell.angle_beta   90.00
_cell.angle_gamma   90.00
#
_symmetry.space_group_name_H-M   'P 1'
#
loop_
_entity.id
_entity.type
_entity.pdbx_description
1 polymer ?
#
loop_
_entity_poly.entity_id
_entity_poly.type
_entity_poly.pdbx_seq_one_letter_code
_entity_poly.pdbx_strand_id
1 'polypeptide(L)' 'MESQLHELAEARWFLSKVQDDFRGGKINVEITHKLLEKLDFPCHFAHVKHIFKCDPTSHFF' A
#
# COMPACT_ATOMS: atom_id res chain seq x y z
N MET A 1 -18.49 -17.57 13.04
CA MET A 1 -17.19 -17.79 13.74
C MET A 1 -16.06 -17.95 12.72
N GLU A 2 -16.24 -18.79 11.70
CA GLU A 2 -15.24 -18.98 10.62
C GLU A 2 -14.99 -17.74 9.76
N SER A 3 -16.03 -16.93 9.48
CA SER A 3 -15.90 -15.65 8.74
C SER A 3 -14.92 -14.66 9.41
N GLN A 4 -15.01 -14.51 10.74
CA GLN A 4 -14.13 -13.61 11.50
C GLN A 4 -12.67 -14.08 11.48
N LEU A 5 -12.45 -15.40 11.45
CA LEU A 5 -11.11 -15.98 11.39
C LEU A 5 -10.48 -15.78 10.01
N HIS A 6 -11.30 -15.89 8.96
CA HIS A 6 -10.89 -15.61 7.58
C HIS A 6 -10.49 -14.13 7.41
N GLU A 7 -11.31 -13.21 7.92
CA GLU A 7 -10.98 -11.76 7.90
C GLU A 7 -9.68 -11.44 8.67
N LEU A 8 -9.45 -12.09 9.82
CA LEU A 8 -8.20 -11.93 10.56
C LEU A 8 -6.99 -12.46 9.77
N ALA A 9 -7.15 -13.58 9.07
CA ALA A 9 -6.08 -14.16 8.26
C ALA A 9 -5.71 -13.24 7.09
N GLU A 10 -6.70 -12.69 6.39
CA GLU A 10 -6.51 -11.71 5.32
C GLU A 10 -5.85 -10.42 5.84
N ALA A 11 -6.30 -9.90 6.99
CA ALA A 11 -5.71 -8.72 7.60
C ALA A 11 -4.24 -8.96 8.00
N ARG A 12 -3.92 -10.13 8.57
CA ARG A 12 -2.54 -10.51 8.93
C ARG A 12 -1.66 -10.69 7.69
N TRP A 13 -2.19 -11.31 6.64
CA TRP A 13 -1.48 -11.43 5.37
C TRP A 13 -1.17 -10.05 4.78
N PHE A 14 -2.15 -9.16 4.72
CA PHE A 14 -1.97 -7.81 4.19
C PHE A 14 -0.93 -7.01 4.99
N LEU A 15 -1.04 -7.03 6.33
CA LEU A 15 -0.06 -6.39 7.20
C LEU A 15 1.35 -6.94 6.99
N SER A 16 1.50 -8.26 6.80
CA SER A 16 2.81 -8.86 6.53
C SER A 16 3.47 -8.35 5.24
N LYS A 17 2.67 -7.90 4.26
CA LYS A 17 3.17 -7.35 2.98
C LYS A 17 3.56 -5.88 3.10
N VAL A 18 2.84 -5.12 3.93
CA VAL A 18 2.94 -3.65 4.02
C VAL A 18 3.87 -3.19 5.15
N GLN A 19 3.95 -3.94 6.25
CA GLN A 19 4.59 -3.48 7.50
C GLN A 19 6.05 -3.02 7.33
N ASP A 20 6.84 -3.70 6.49
CA ASP A 20 8.27 -3.38 6.34
C ASP A 20 8.48 -2.08 5.57
N ASP A 21 7.66 -1.86 4.54
CA ASP A 21 7.74 -0.69 3.67
C ASP A 21 7.23 0.58 4.37
N PHE A 22 6.28 0.44 5.30
CA PHE A 22 5.61 1.56 5.98
C PHE A 22 6.08 1.79 7.42
N ARG A 23 7.03 0.99 7.92
CA ARG A 23 7.58 1.12 9.29
C ARG A 23 8.16 2.50 9.59
N GLY A 24 8.67 3.18 8.56
CA GLY A 24 9.22 4.54 8.66
C GLY A 24 8.18 5.65 8.70
N GLY A 25 6.88 5.33 8.61
CA GLY A 25 5.79 6.30 8.60
C GLY A 25 5.74 7.19 7.35
N LYS A 26 6.54 6.91 6.33
CA LYS A 26 6.59 7.70 5.10
C LYS A 26 5.97 6.93 3.95
N ILE A 27 4.93 7.50 3.36
CA ILE A 27 4.32 7.01 2.14
C ILE A 27 4.82 7.88 1.00
N ASN A 28 5.51 7.30 0.02
CA ASN A 28 5.94 8.02 -1.17
C ASN A 28 5.67 7.20 -2.43
N VAL A 29 5.78 7.86 -3.59
CA VAL A 29 5.47 7.27 -4.90
C VAL A 29 6.27 5.99 -5.14
N GLU A 30 7.54 5.98 -4.76
CA GLU A 30 8.46 4.85 -4.96
C GLU A 30 8.07 3.64 -4.09
N ILE A 31 7.76 3.86 -2.82
CA ILE A 31 7.34 2.83 -1.88
C ILE A 31 5.97 2.27 -2.29
N THR A 32 5.02 3.14 -2.66
CA THR A 32 3.70 2.71 -3.11
C THR A 32 3.77 1.91 -4.41
N HIS A 33 4.59 2.32 -5.38
CA HIS A 33 4.76 1.54 -6.61
C HIS A 33 5.32 0.14 -6.32
N LYS A 34 6.37 0.05 -5.49
CA LYS A 34 6.94 -1.25 -5.07
C LYS A 34 5.95 -2.13 -4.33
N LEU A 35 5.08 -1.54 -3.50
CA LEU A 35 4.02 -2.29 -2.83
C LEU A 35 3.02 -2.86 -3.83
N LEU A 36 2.61 -2.07 -4.83
CA LEU A 36 1.69 -2.53 -5.88
C LEU A 36 2.30 -3.70 -6.67
N GLU A 37 3.59 -3.62 -7.00
CA GLU A 37 4.31 -4.75 -7.61
C GLU A 37 4.33 -5.98 -6.69
N LYS A 38 4.59 -5.83 -5.38
CA LYS A 38 4.58 -6.92 -4.39
C LYS A 38 3.21 -7.58 -4.20
N LEU A 39 2.13 -6.86 -4.50
CA LEU A 39 0.75 -7.34 -4.45
C LEU A 39 0.30 -7.93 -5.80
N ASP A 40 1.22 -8.11 -6.76
CA ASP A 40 0.92 -8.53 -8.13
C ASP A 40 -0.14 -7.64 -8.81
N PHE A 41 -0.19 -6.36 -8.42
CA PHE A 41 -1.09 -5.38 -9.00
C PHE A 41 -0.38 -4.63 -10.13
N PRO A 42 -0.72 -4.86 -11.41
CA PRO A 42 -0.07 -4.21 -12.53
C PRO A 42 -0.45 -2.73 -12.57
N CYS A 43 0.43 -1.86 -12.08
CA CYS A 43 0.24 -0.41 -12.11
C CYS A 43 1.49 0.27 -12.63
N HIS A 44 1.32 1.16 -13.60
CA HIS A 44 2.46 1.91 -14.15
C HIS A 44 2.88 3.03 -13.21
N PHE A 45 4.19 3.22 -13.02
CA PHE A 45 4.75 4.27 -12.15
C PHE A 45 4.19 5.68 -12.45
N ALA A 46 3.94 5.98 -13.73
CA ALA A 46 3.35 7.26 -14.12
C ALA A 46 1.94 7.48 -13.52
N HIS A 47 1.18 6.41 -13.34
CA HIS A 47 -0.15 6.47 -12.73
C HIS A 47 -0.05 6.75 -11.24
N VAL A 48 0.82 6.03 -10.52
CA VAL A 48 1.08 6.28 -9.08
C VAL A 48 1.53 7.73 -8.88
N LYS A 49 2.48 8.20 -9.69
CA LYS A 49 2.97 9.59 -9.63
C LYS A 49 1.87 10.61 -9.89
N HIS A 50 0.90 10.31 -10.76
CA HIS A 50 -0.22 11.20 -11.02
C HIS A 50 -1.16 11.30 -9.80
N ILE A 51 -1.47 10.18 -9.15
CA ILE A 51 -2.32 10.15 -7.94
C ILE A 51 -1.71 11.01 -6.84
N PHE A 52 -0.43 10.86 -6.55
CA PHE A 52 0.27 11.66 -5.55
C PHE A 52 0.37 13.16 -5.91
N LYS A 53 0.30 13.51 -7.18
CA LYS A 53 0.28 14.92 -7.62
C LYS A 53 -1.10 15.53 -7.57
N CYS A 54 -2.14 14.72 -7.73
CA CYS A 54 -3.52 15.18 -7.84
C CYS A 54 -4.15 15.45 -6.47
N ASP A 55 -3.54 14.95 -5.40
CA ASP A 55 -4.04 15.10 -4.04
C ASP A 55 -3.23 16.18 -3.27
N PRO A 56 -3.73 17.43 -3.13
CA PRO A 56 -3.04 18.47 -2.37
C PRO A 56 -2.90 18.14 -0.87
N THR A 57 -3.61 17.12 -0.38
CA THR A 57 -3.55 16.61 1.00
C THR A 57 -2.46 15.55 1.21
N SER A 58 -1.89 14.99 0.13
CA SER A 58 -0.84 13.95 0.20
C SER A 58 0.54 14.46 0.66
N HIS A 59 0.73 15.78 0.76
CA HIS A 59 1.93 16.40 1.33
C HIS A 59 1.98 16.39 2.86
N PHE A 60 0.92 15.93 3.54
CA PHE A 60 0.77 15.98 5.00
C PHE A 60 0.77 14.62 5.71
N PHE A 61 1.06 13.51 5.02
CA PHE A 61 1.22 12.19 5.63
C PHE A 61 2.67 11.68 5.50
#